data_AF-A0A2S1QWI1-F1
#
_entry.id   AF-A0A2S1QWI1-F1
#
_cell.length_a   1.000
_cell.length_b   1.000
_cell.length_c   1.000
_cell.angle_alpha   90.00
_cell.angle_beta   90.00
_cell.angle_gamma   90.00
#
_symmetry.space_group_name_H-M   'P 1'
#
loop_
_entity.id
_entity.type
_entity.pdbx_description
1 polymer ?
#
loop_
_entity_poly.entity_id
_entity_poly.type
_entity_poly.pdbx_seq_one_letter_code
_entity_poly.pdbx_strand_id
1 'polypeptide(L)'
;MARKFMIDYESGPYGAYFSREEFFILVHYAMRLNPILGEKFYFAGETEYIYRHEKNIPMEGLEYDESNTPYWNTVALSEVIKFIIDQLIPSLESETVDDMILILGGGKIYKRKLIRALHLSKDLA
;
A
#
# COMPACT_ATOMS: atom_id res chain seq x y z
N MET A 1 16.10 13.29 -12.53
CA MET A 1 15.07 13.79 -11.58
C MET A 1 14.08 12.66 -11.32
N ALA A 2 13.99 12.15 -10.10
CA ALA A 2 13.03 11.10 -9.76
C ALA A 2 11.61 11.69 -9.71
N ARG A 3 10.67 11.16 -10.50
CA ARG A 3 9.25 11.50 -10.39
C ARG A 3 8.75 11.06 -9.01
N LYS A 4 8.45 12.03 -8.14
CA LYS A 4 7.72 11.78 -6.90
C LYS A 4 6.25 11.59 -7.29
N PHE A 5 5.71 10.40 -7.08
CA PHE A 5 4.27 10.19 -7.10
C PHE A 5 3.74 10.74 -5.78
N MET A 6 2.93 11.78 -5.87
CA MET A 6 2.23 12.39 -4.74
C MET A 6 0.79 11.89 -4.85
N ILE A 7 0.43 10.93 -4.00
CA ILE A 7 -0.96 10.51 -3.85
C ILE A 7 -1.50 11.37 -2.70
N ASP A 8 -2.09 12.51 -3.05
CA ASP A 8 -2.78 13.36 -2.08
C ASP A 8 -4.14 12.73 -1.77
N TYR A 9 -4.19 11.97 -0.68
CA TYR A 9 -5.45 11.63 -0.03
C TYR A 9 -5.76 12.75 0.95
N GLU A 10 -6.53 13.75 0.51
CA GLU A 10 -7.15 14.69 1.45
C GLU A 10 -8.35 14.01 2.13
N SER A 11 -8.06 13.19 3.15
CA SER A 11 -9.04 12.88 4.20
C SER A 11 -8.61 13.54 5.50
N GLY A 12 -8.61 14.88 5.53
CA GLY A 12 -8.33 15.65 6.75
C GLY A 12 -6.91 15.43 7.33
N PRO A 13 -6.69 15.55 8.66
CA PRO A 13 -5.35 15.47 9.28
C PRO A 13 -4.76 14.06 9.34
N TYR A 14 -5.26 13.13 8.53
CA TYR A 14 -5.07 11.70 8.68
C TYR A 14 -4.45 11.10 7.41
N GLY A 15 -3.16 10.73 7.48
CA GLY A 15 -2.45 10.13 6.36
C GLY A 15 -1.05 9.65 6.73
N ALA A 16 -0.65 8.51 6.15
CA ALA A 16 0.71 8.02 6.21
C ALA A 16 1.36 8.18 4.82
N TYR A 17 2.41 9.00 4.74
CA TYR A 17 3.13 9.22 3.49
C TYR A 17 4.20 8.15 3.30
N PHE A 18 3.93 7.20 2.41
CA PHE A 18 4.93 6.25 1.90
C PHE A 18 5.55 6.79 0.62
N SER A 19 6.87 6.65 0.48
CA SER A 19 7.46 6.74 -0.86
C SER A 19 6.96 5.59 -1.72
N ARG A 20 7.03 5.73 -3.05
CA ARG A 20 6.65 4.64 -3.98
C ARG A 20 7.43 3.36 -3.70
N GLU A 21 8.72 3.48 -3.38
CA GLU A 21 9.57 2.36 -2.99
C GLU A 21 9.06 1.71 -1.70
N GLU A 22 8.71 2.50 -0.68
CA GLU A 22 8.18 2.00 0.58
C GLU A 22 6.82 1.30 0.43
N PHE A 23 5.96 1.83 -0.45
CA PHE A 23 4.70 1.18 -0.79
C PHE A 23 4.92 -0.16 -1.49
N PHE A 24 5.79 -0.23 -2.51
CA PHE A 24 6.08 -1.49 -3.19
C PHE A 24 6.72 -2.53 -2.28
N ILE A 25 7.54 -2.10 -1.32
CA ILE A 25 8.09 -2.97 -0.27
C ILE A 25 6.96 -3.57 0.57
N LEU A 26 6.01 -2.75 1.02
CA LEU A 26 4.86 -3.23 1.77
C LEU A 26 3.99 -4.18 0.95
N VAL A 27 3.76 -3.87 -0.32
CA VAL A 27 3.00 -4.73 -1.24
C VAL A 27 3.72 -6.07 -1.43
N HIS A 28 5.04 -6.06 -1.66
CA HIS A 28 5.81 -7.30 -1.77
C HIS A 28 5.68 -8.17 -0.51
N TYR A 29 5.75 -7.54 0.66
CA TYR A 29 5.59 -8.24 1.92
C TYR A 29 4.16 -8.78 2.11
N ALA A 30 3.16 -7.95 1.83
CA ALA A 30 1.75 -8.32 1.87
C ALA A 30 1.44 -9.51 0.96
N MET A 31 1.99 -9.52 -0.26
CA MET A 31 1.86 -10.61 -1.23
C MET A 31 2.47 -11.91 -0.73
N ARG A 32 3.61 -11.85 -0.02
CA ARG A 32 4.22 -13.05 0.60
C ARG A 32 3.37 -13.60 1.74
N LEU A 33 2.75 -12.73 2.53
CA LEU A 33 1.93 -13.11 3.68
C LEU A 33 0.57 -13.68 3.25
N ASN A 34 -0.10 -12.99 2.33
CA ASN A 34 -1.37 -13.42 1.75
C ASN A 34 -1.50 -12.84 0.32
N PRO A 35 -1.30 -13.64 -0.73
CA PRO A 35 -1.32 -13.15 -2.11
C PRO A 35 -2.62 -12.45 -2.51
N ILE A 36 -3.77 -12.95 -2.01
CA ILE A 36 -5.09 -12.41 -2.37
C ILE A 36 -5.28 -11.02 -1.72
N LEU A 37 -4.99 -10.91 -0.42
CA LEU A 37 -5.15 -9.64 0.29
C LEU A 37 -4.04 -8.65 -0.06
N GLY A 38 -2.85 -9.13 -0.42
CA GLY A 38 -1.75 -8.33 -0.94
C GLY A 38 -2.08 -7.71 -2.30
N GLU A 39 -2.75 -8.44 -3.19
CA GLU A 39 -3.25 -7.88 -4.46
C GLU A 39 -4.32 -6.80 -4.21
N LYS A 40 -5.26 -7.05 -3.30
CA LYS A 40 -6.25 -6.03 -2.91
C LYS A 40 -5.58 -4.80 -2.30
N PHE A 41 -4.55 -4.98 -1.48
CA PHE A 41 -3.79 -3.89 -0.88
C PHE A 41 -3.04 -3.06 -1.94
N TYR A 42 -2.44 -3.72 -2.95
CA TYR A 42 -1.83 -3.04 -4.08
C TYR A 42 -2.84 -2.15 -4.80
N PHE A 43 -3.97 -2.72 -5.23
CA PHE A 43 -4.97 -1.97 -5.99
C PHE A 43 -5.73 -0.91 -5.17
N ALA A 44 -5.75 -1.02 -3.84
CA ALA A 44 -6.29 0.03 -2.99
C ALA A 44 -5.45 1.33 -3.05
N GLY A 45 -4.18 1.25 -3.46
CA GLY A 45 -3.30 2.40 -3.65
C GLY A 45 -3.17 2.86 -5.10
N GLU A 46 -3.87 2.23 -6.05
CA GLU A 46 -3.75 2.52 -7.48
C GLU A 46 -5.00 3.22 -8.02
N THR A 47 -4.85 3.84 -9.20
CA THR A 47 -5.95 4.51 -9.88
C THR A 47 -6.92 3.52 -10.51
N GLU A 48 -8.14 3.96 -10.77
CA GLU A 48 -9.13 3.15 -11.49
C GLU A 48 -8.63 2.73 -12.88
N TYR A 49 -7.84 3.58 -13.55
CA TYR A 49 -7.21 3.24 -14.82
C TYR A 49 -6.28 2.04 -14.68
N ILE A 50 -5.35 2.07 -13.72
CA ILE A 50 -4.39 0.99 -13.50
C ILE A 50 -5.11 -0.30 -13.13
N TYR A 51 -6.11 -0.22 -12.25
CA TYR A 51 -6.92 -1.38 -11.89
C TYR A 51 -7.59 -2.02 -13.11
N ARG A 52 -8.28 -1.22 -13.94
CA ARG A 52 -9.00 -1.73 -15.11
C ARG A 52 -8.07 -2.28 -16.17
N HIS A 53 -6.93 -1.62 -16.39
CA HIS A 53 -5.88 -2.08 -17.30
C HIS A 53 -5.38 -3.48 -16.89
N GLU A 54 -4.94 -3.66 -15.64
CA GLU A 54 -4.41 -4.94 -15.14
C GLU A 54 -5.46 -6.06 -15.09
N LYS A 55 -6.74 -5.70 -14.86
CA LYS A 55 -7.84 -6.67 -14.81
C LYS A 55 -8.54 -6.91 -16.14
N ASN A 56 -8.06 -6.32 -17.24
CA ASN A 56 -8.69 -6.39 -18.58
C ASN A 56 -10.17 -5.95 -18.57
N ILE A 57 -10.49 -4.93 -17.80
CA ILE A 57 -11.82 -4.31 -17.73
C ILE A 57 -11.84 -3.12 -18.71
N PRO A 58 -12.96 -2.85 -19.41
CA PRO A 58 -13.05 -1.70 -20.33
C PRO A 58 -12.65 -0.38 -19.67
N MET A 59 -11.83 0.41 -20.36
CA MET A 59 -11.28 1.70 -19.91
C MET A 59 -11.95 2.90 -20.60
N GLU A 60 -13.15 2.72 -21.17
CA GLU A 60 -13.84 3.77 -21.93
C GLU A 60 -13.98 5.06 -21.10
N GLY A 61 -13.44 6.17 -21.62
CA GLY A 61 -13.46 7.47 -20.95
C GLY A 61 -12.42 7.65 -19.83
N LEU A 62 -11.46 6.74 -19.67
CA LEU A 62 -10.34 6.89 -18.74
C LEU A 62 -9.03 7.16 -19.49
N GLU A 63 -8.43 8.33 -19.26
CA GLU A 63 -7.08 8.66 -19.75
C GLU A 63 -6.04 8.53 -18.61
N TYR A 64 -4.82 8.10 -18.92
CA TYR A 64 -3.79 7.79 -17.91
C TYR A 64 -3.39 8.99 -17.05
N ASP A 65 -3.41 10.20 -17.63
CA ASP A 65 -3.05 11.46 -16.95
C ASP A 65 -4.25 12.16 -16.30
N GLU A 66 -5.47 11.94 -16.79
CA GLU A 66 -6.71 12.46 -16.21
C GLU A 66 -7.30 11.56 -15.11
N SER A 67 -6.92 10.28 -15.08
CA SER A 67 -7.45 9.27 -14.15
C SER A 67 -6.75 9.28 -12.79
N ASN A 68 -6.72 10.44 -12.12
CA ASN A 68 -6.39 10.49 -10.69
C ASN A 68 -7.49 9.90 -9.79
N THR A 69 -8.60 9.44 -10.38
CA THR A 69 -9.68 8.79 -9.62
C THR A 69 -9.16 7.49 -9.00
N PRO A 70 -9.11 7.40 -7.66
CA PRO A 70 -8.68 6.17 -6.99
C PRO A 70 -9.68 5.05 -7.25
N TYR A 71 -9.19 3.82 -7.38
CA TYR A 71 -10.08 2.65 -7.41
C TYR A 71 -10.75 2.47 -6.05
N TRP A 72 -12.04 2.83 -5.96
CA TRP A 72 -12.77 2.78 -4.69
C TRP A 72 -13.71 1.59 -4.58
N ASN A 73 -13.19 0.44 -4.12
CA ASN A 73 -14.00 -0.70 -3.72
C ASN A 73 -14.06 -0.78 -2.19
N THR A 74 -15.18 -0.33 -1.60
CA THR A 74 -15.35 -0.24 -0.14
C THR A 74 -15.24 -1.59 0.59
N VAL A 75 -15.69 -2.68 -0.04
CA VAL A 75 -15.58 -4.03 0.52
C VAL A 75 -14.11 -4.44 0.55
N ALA A 76 -13.41 -4.30 -0.58
CA ALA A 76 -11.99 -4.61 -0.65
C ALA A 76 -11.17 -3.72 0.30
N LEU A 77 -11.52 -2.44 0.43
CA LEU A 77 -10.86 -1.51 1.35
C LEU A 77 -11.02 -1.95 2.82
N SER A 78 -12.21 -2.39 3.22
CA SER A 78 -12.44 -2.91 4.59
C SER A 78 -11.63 -4.19 4.85
N GLU A 79 -11.55 -5.09 3.87
CA GLU A 79 -10.73 -6.30 3.97
C GLU A 79 -9.23 -5.97 4.05
N VAL A 80 -8.77 -4.98 3.28
CA VAL A 80 -7.39 -4.49 3.30
C VAL A 80 -7.04 -3.85 4.64
N ILE A 81 -7.93 -3.03 5.22
CA ILE A 81 -7.70 -2.44 6.55
C ILE A 81 -7.56 -3.53 7.61
N LYS A 82 -8.47 -4.52 7.61
CA LYS A 82 -8.38 -5.66 8.54
C LYS A 82 -7.10 -6.47 8.33
N PHE A 83 -6.73 -6.74 7.09
CA PHE A 83 -5.49 -7.40 6.75
C PHE A 83 -4.26 -6.65 7.29
N ILE A 84 -4.23 -5.32 7.12
CA ILE A 84 -3.13 -4.49 7.62
C ILE A 84 -3.01 -4.62 9.15
N ILE A 85 -4.12 -4.50 9.87
CA ILE A 85 -4.15 -4.49 11.33
C ILE A 85 -3.86 -5.87 11.92
N ASP A 86 -4.48 -6.92 11.36
CA ASP A 86 -4.49 -8.25 11.98
C ASP A 86 -3.33 -9.13 11.52
N GLN A 87 -2.74 -8.85 10.35
CA GLN A 87 -1.72 -9.71 9.74
C GLN A 87 -0.45 -8.93 9.40
N LEU A 88 -0.54 -7.85 8.63
CA LEU A 88 0.65 -7.15 8.11
C LEU A 88 1.47 -6.51 9.22
N ILE A 89 0.86 -5.69 10.08
CA ILE A 89 1.55 -5.03 11.20
C ILE A 89 2.19 -6.06 12.15
N PRO A 90 1.46 -7.06 12.68
CA PRO A 90 2.05 -8.05 13.59
C PRO A 90 3.19 -8.83 12.94
N SER A 91 3.07 -9.16 11.64
CA SER A 91 4.11 -9.86 10.92
C SER A 91 5.39 -9.02 10.83
N LEU A 92 5.29 -7.75 10.43
CA LEU A 92 6.43 -6.82 10.38
C LEU A 92 7.06 -6.60 11.77
N GLU A 93 6.25 -6.56 12.83
CA GLU A 93 6.74 -6.45 14.21
C GLU A 93 7.55 -7.67 14.63
N SER A 94 7.08 -8.87 14.29
CA SER A 94 7.72 -10.14 14.63
C SER A 94 9.01 -10.43 13.87
N GLU A 95 9.24 -9.76 12.74
CA GLU A 95 10.33 -10.10 11.83
C GLU A 95 11.70 -9.62 12.28
N THR A 96 12.77 -10.35 11.97
CA THR A 96 14.11 -9.91 12.40
C THR A 96 14.65 -8.79 11.50
N VAL A 97 15.59 -8.00 12.03
CA VAL A 97 16.27 -6.98 11.23
C VAL A 97 17.06 -7.61 10.09
N ASP A 98 17.60 -8.82 10.31
CA ASP A 98 18.39 -9.55 9.32
C ASP A 98 17.54 -10.01 8.13
N ASP A 99 16.33 -10.50 8.40
CA ASP A 99 15.35 -10.85 7.35
C ASP A 99 14.99 -9.62 6.50
N MET A 100 14.79 -8.46 7.14
CA MET A 100 14.51 -7.21 6.44
C MET A 100 15.71 -6.65 5.67
N ILE A 101 16.95 -6.92 6.10
CA ILE A 101 18.15 -6.55 5.33
C ILE A 101 18.25 -7.38 4.06
N LEU A 102 17.98 -8.69 4.13
CA LEU A 102 17.95 -9.59 2.98
C LEU A 102 16.92 -9.16 1.93
N ILE A 103 15.79 -8.61 2.37
CA ILE A 103 14.69 -8.21 1.48
C ILE A 103 14.89 -6.76 0.97
N LEU A 104 15.42 -5.84 1.80
CA LEU A 104 15.33 -4.38 1.57
C LEU A 104 16.66 -3.62 1.56
N GLY A 105 17.79 -4.27 1.86
CA GLY A 105 19.12 -3.65 1.85
C GLY A 105 19.38 -2.59 2.95
N GLY A 106 18.43 -2.32 3.86
CA GLY A 106 18.54 -1.29 4.91
C GLY A 106 17.71 -1.54 6.19
N GLY A 107 17.49 -2.82 6.52
CA GLY A 107 16.36 -3.33 7.31
C GLY A 107 15.94 -2.59 8.59
N LYS A 108 16.86 -2.01 9.38
CA LYS A 108 16.48 -1.37 10.66
C LYS A 108 15.73 -0.04 10.49
N ILE A 109 16.12 0.77 9.50
CA ILE A 109 15.51 2.08 9.24
C ILE A 109 14.13 1.87 8.61
N TYR A 110 14.04 0.98 7.62
CA TYR A 110 12.79 0.68 6.93
C TYR A 110 11.77 0.04 7.87
N LYS A 111 12.15 -0.96 8.67
CA LYS A 111 11.23 -1.60 9.64
C LYS A 111 10.54 -0.58 10.55
N ARG A 112 11.32 0.31 11.18
CA ARG A 112 10.76 1.32 12.09
C ARG A 112 9.87 2.33 11.38
N LYS A 113 10.28 2.76 10.18
CA LYS A 113 9.51 3.73 9.40
C LYS A 113 8.17 3.16 8.94
N LEU A 114 8.17 1.91 8.47
CA LEU A 114 6.97 1.20 8.03
C LEU A 114 5.99 0.95 9.19
N ILE A 115 6.47 0.41 10.32
CA ILE A 115 5.63 0.17 11.50
C ILE A 115 5.01 1.47 12.02
N ARG A 116 5.79 2.56 12.09
CA ARG A 116 5.28 3.86 12.54
C ARG A 116 4.21 4.41 11.61
N ALA A 117 4.42 4.31 10.30
CA ALA A 117 3.46 4.77 9.30
C ALA A 117 2.14 3.97 9.37
N LEU A 118 2.21 2.65 9.58
CA LEU A 118 1.02 1.81 9.73
C LEU A 118 0.29 2.03 11.06
N HIS A 119 1.00 2.27 12.17
CA HIS A 119 0.36 2.64 13.45
C HIS A 119 -0.36 3.98 13.36
N LEU A 120 0.26 4.98 12.73
CA LEU A 120 -0.41 6.26 12.47
C LEU A 120 -1.70 6.07 11.69
N SER A 121 -1.82 5.07 10.81
CA SER A 121 -3.08 4.79 10.11
C SER A 121 -4.15 4.10 10.98
N LYS A 122 -3.75 3.34 12.01
CA LYS A 122 -4.66 2.61 12.91
C LYS A 122 -5.37 3.52 13.91
N ASP A 123 -4.68 4.53 14.43
CA ASP A 123 -5.25 5.48 15.38
C ASP A 123 -6.31 6.41 14.75
N LEU A 124 -6.54 6.27 13.44
CA LEU A 124 -7.33 7.18 12.60
C LEU A 124 -8.50 6.48 11.88
N ALA A 125 -8.68 5.17 12.08
CA ALA A 125 -9.76 4.33 11.52
C ALA A 125 -10.73 3.87 12.62
#